data_AF-A0A0L9TUZ6-F1
#
_entry.id   AF-A0A0L9TUZ6-F1
#
_cell.length_a   1.000
_cell.length_b   1.000
_cell.length_c   1.000
_cell.angle_alpha   90.00
_cell.angle_beta   90.00
_cell.angle_gamma   90.00
#
_symmetry.space_group_name_H-M   'P 1'
#
loop_
_entity.id
_entity.type
_entity.pdbx_description
1 polymer ?
#
loop_
_entity_poly.entity_id
_entity_poly.type
_entity_poly.pdbx_seq_one_letter_code
_entity_poly.pdbx_strand_id
1 'polypeptide(L)'
;MGKALWWCLVLTCLLAPLPGDGLKMNLQNYCESWRMNVELHNIREFQVVPEECTEYIGKYVTSTQYKVDSQRTTEECLVYLSTSCNLKKDGFDAWIFDIDDTLLSTLPYYEDNLYGGRKLSVTSLEEWMKKGNAPALDHSLKLYNELKSRGVQILLVTSRKEHLRSATIDNLVAVGYYGWTKIIFRDPANELVSVKKYKSDVRKKIINDGYRIWGILGDQYSSIEGIPSPERAFKLPNPMYYVA
;
A
#
# COMPACT_ATOMS: atom_id res chain seq x y z
N MET A 1 -14.56 -12.45 58.87
CA MET A 1 -13.98 -13.43 57.93
C MET A 1 -15.14 -13.86 57.02
N GLY A 2 -15.14 -13.74 55.69
CA GLY A 2 -14.08 -13.57 54.71
C GLY A 2 -14.58 -12.84 53.46
N LYS A 3 -13.61 -12.36 52.69
CA LYS A 3 -13.77 -11.54 51.49
C LYS A 3 -14.18 -12.42 50.30
N ALA A 4 -15.16 -11.99 49.52
CA ALA A 4 -15.41 -12.53 48.18
C ALA A 4 -14.37 -11.93 47.22
N LEU A 5 -13.45 -12.77 46.72
CA LEU A 5 -12.58 -12.43 45.60
C LEU A 5 -13.31 -12.77 44.30
N TRP A 6 -13.62 -11.75 43.51
CA TRP A 6 -14.09 -11.89 42.14
C TRP A 6 -12.84 -11.97 41.25
N TRP A 7 -12.51 -13.17 40.74
CA TRP A 7 -11.46 -13.33 39.75
C TRP A 7 -12.04 -13.10 38.36
N CYS A 8 -11.55 -12.05 37.72
CA CYS A 8 -11.75 -11.76 36.30
C CYS A 8 -10.97 -12.82 35.49
N LEU A 9 -11.66 -13.74 34.82
CA LEU A 9 -11.06 -14.65 33.85
C LEU A 9 -10.76 -13.86 32.57
N VAL A 10 -9.50 -13.46 32.41
CA VAL A 10 -8.95 -13.04 31.12
C VAL A 10 -8.97 -14.28 30.22
N LEU A 11 -9.86 -14.27 29.23
CA LEU A 11 -9.94 -15.31 28.22
C LEU A 11 -8.73 -15.15 27.26
N THR A 12 -7.59 -15.74 27.60
CA THR A 12 -6.55 -16.03 26.62
C THR A 12 -7.11 -17.06 25.65
N CYS A 13 -7.48 -16.63 24.44
CA CYS A 13 -7.72 -17.53 23.31
C CYS A 13 -6.41 -18.22 22.93
N LEU A 14 -6.02 -19.24 23.71
CA LEU A 14 -5.15 -20.30 23.24
C LEU A 14 -6.01 -21.16 22.31
N LEU A 15 -5.83 -20.96 21.00
CA LEU A 15 -6.34 -21.87 19.99
C LEU A 15 -5.79 -23.27 20.29
N ALA A 16 -6.62 -24.13 20.89
CA ALA A 16 -6.33 -25.55 20.99
C ALA A 16 -6.26 -26.13 19.56
N PRO A 17 -5.22 -26.88 19.19
CA PRO A 17 -5.15 -27.49 17.87
C PRO A 17 -6.24 -28.57 17.76
N LEU A 18 -7.09 -28.44 16.74
CA LEU A 18 -8.01 -29.50 16.34
C LEU A 18 -7.19 -30.75 15.93
N PRO A 19 -7.64 -31.98 16.28
CA PRO A 19 -6.90 -33.17 15.97
C PRO A 19 -7.03 -33.53 14.50
N GLY A 20 -5.89 -33.57 13.80
CA GLY A 20 -5.68 -34.34 12.57
C GLY A 20 -5.87 -33.58 11.25
N ASP A 21 -4.77 -33.14 10.64
CA ASP A 21 -4.76 -32.85 9.20
C ASP A 21 -3.44 -33.18 8.47
N GLY A 22 -2.49 -33.89 9.11
CA GLY A 22 -1.22 -34.27 8.49
C GLY A 22 -0.29 -33.11 8.07
N LEU A 23 -0.75 -31.86 8.17
CA LEU A 23 0.01 -30.64 7.89
C LEU A 23 1.05 -30.41 8.99
N LYS A 24 2.33 -30.56 8.63
CA LYS A 24 3.45 -30.16 9.48
C LYS A 24 3.63 -28.63 9.41
N MET A 25 2.96 -27.92 10.31
CA MET A 25 3.18 -26.47 10.47
C MET A 25 4.54 -26.20 11.13
N ASN A 26 5.26 -25.22 10.60
CA ASN A 26 6.47 -24.66 11.19
C ASN A 26 6.41 -23.12 11.08
N LEU A 27 7.33 -22.41 11.74
CA LEU A 27 7.27 -20.95 11.76
C LEU A 27 7.35 -20.34 10.36
N GLN A 28 8.13 -20.93 9.46
CA GLN A 28 8.29 -20.45 8.09
C GLN A 28 6.96 -20.51 7.32
N ASN A 29 6.31 -21.67 7.28
CA ASN A 29 5.05 -21.82 6.53
C ASN A 29 3.87 -21.09 7.20
N TYR A 30 3.93 -20.91 8.53
CA TYR A 30 2.99 -20.06 9.24
C TYR A 30 3.10 -18.60 8.80
N CYS A 31 4.30 -18.02 8.83
CA CYS A 31 4.52 -16.62 8.46
C CYS A 31 4.32 -16.36 6.96
N GLU A 32 4.65 -17.33 6.10
CA GLU A 32 4.32 -17.28 4.69
C GLU A 32 2.80 -17.26 4.45
N SER A 33 2.07 -18.13 5.14
CA SER A 33 0.61 -18.18 5.08
C SER A 33 0.00 -16.88 5.60
N TRP A 34 0.52 -16.34 6.70
CA TRP A 34 0.08 -15.04 7.24
C TRP A 34 0.27 -13.93 6.21
N ARG A 35 1.49 -13.79 5.65
CA ARG A 35 1.80 -12.79 4.61
C ARG A 35 0.87 -12.92 3.41
N MET A 36 0.69 -14.14 2.89
CA MET A 36 -0.19 -14.38 1.75
C MET A 36 -1.64 -14.00 2.07
N ASN A 37 -2.13 -14.29 3.27
CA ASN A 37 -3.50 -13.95 3.67
C ASN A 37 -3.70 -12.45 3.96
N VAL A 38 -2.63 -11.70 4.27
CA VAL A 38 -2.65 -10.23 4.22
C VAL A 38 -2.85 -9.75 2.78
N GLU A 39 -2.06 -10.28 1.83
CA GLU A 39 -2.16 -9.89 0.41
C GLU A 39 -3.47 -10.31 -0.25
N LEU A 40 -4.05 -11.45 0.13
CA LEU A 40 -5.37 -11.91 -0.33
C LEU A 40 -6.53 -11.16 0.34
N HIS A 41 -6.25 -10.22 1.24
CA HIS A 41 -7.26 -9.47 1.97
C HIS A 41 -8.15 -10.33 2.89
N ASN A 42 -7.64 -11.47 3.38
CA ASN A 42 -8.32 -12.30 4.38
C ASN A 42 -7.99 -11.82 5.80
N ILE A 43 -6.72 -11.48 6.05
CA ILE A 43 -6.26 -10.83 7.27
C ILE A 43 -6.32 -9.32 7.04
N ARG A 44 -7.14 -8.63 7.84
CA ARG A 44 -7.41 -7.19 7.73
C ARG A 44 -7.19 -6.51 9.06
N GLU A 45 -6.92 -5.20 9.01
CA GLU A 45 -6.87 -4.32 10.19
C GLU A 45 -5.87 -4.78 11.28
N PHE A 46 -4.86 -5.58 10.91
CA PHE A 46 -3.79 -5.94 11.83
C PHE A 46 -3.03 -4.68 12.27
N GLN A 47 -2.70 -4.62 13.55
CA GLN A 47 -2.06 -3.44 14.14
C GLN A 47 -0.55 -3.44 13.99
N VAL A 48 0.04 -4.64 14.02
CA VAL A 48 1.46 -4.93 13.83
C VAL A 48 1.61 -6.30 13.18
N VAL A 49 2.73 -6.52 12.50
CA VAL A 49 3.17 -7.87 12.09
C VAL A 49 3.33 -8.74 13.35
N PRO A 50 2.85 -10.00 13.36
CA PRO A 50 3.08 -10.92 14.48
C PRO A 50 4.57 -10.98 14.83
N GLU A 51 4.88 -10.95 16.12
CA GLU A 51 6.26 -10.84 16.62
C GLU A 51 7.16 -11.94 16.02
N GLU A 52 6.65 -13.17 16.01
CA GLU A 52 7.29 -14.36 15.46
C GLU A 52 7.53 -14.31 13.95
N CYS A 53 6.83 -13.42 13.23
CA CYS A 53 6.93 -13.25 11.78
C CYS A 53 7.73 -12.02 11.35
N THR A 54 8.17 -11.15 12.25
CA THR A 54 8.92 -9.93 11.91
C THR A 54 10.20 -10.22 11.12
N GLU A 55 10.97 -11.24 11.51
CA GLU A 55 12.17 -11.66 10.77
C GLU A 55 11.83 -12.22 9.39
N TYR A 56 10.76 -13.02 9.29
CA TYR A 56 10.29 -13.56 8.01
C TYR A 56 9.85 -12.43 7.06
N ILE A 57 9.09 -11.45 7.56
CA ILE A 57 8.63 -10.31 6.76
C ILE A 57 9.81 -9.45 6.32
N GLY A 58 10.76 -9.16 7.21
CA GLY A 58 12.00 -8.48 6.86
C GLY A 58 12.74 -9.17 5.73
N LYS A 59 12.98 -10.49 5.86
CA LYS A 59 13.59 -11.30 4.79
C LYS A 59 12.83 -11.19 3.48
N TYR A 60 11.50 -11.27 3.52
CA TYR A 60 10.67 -11.17 2.32
C TYR A 60 10.82 -9.80 1.64
N VAL A 61 10.59 -8.68 2.35
CA VAL A 61 10.57 -7.34 1.74
C VAL A 61 11.94 -6.88 1.24
N THR A 62 13.04 -7.45 1.77
CA THR A 62 14.39 -7.22 1.25
C THR A 62 14.84 -8.24 0.20
N SER A 63 14.03 -9.28 -0.08
CA SER A 63 14.42 -10.38 -0.98
C SER A 63 14.21 -10.06 -2.46
N THR A 64 14.78 -10.92 -3.30
CA THR A 64 14.43 -11.02 -4.71
C THR A 64 12.95 -11.34 -4.93
N GLN A 65 12.30 -12.10 -4.03
CA GLN A 65 10.89 -12.47 -4.20
C GLN A 65 9.99 -11.23 -4.17
N TYR A 66 10.19 -10.29 -3.25
CA TYR A 66 9.43 -9.04 -3.21
C TYR A 66 9.59 -8.22 -4.50
N LYS A 67 10.81 -8.18 -5.06
CA LYS A 67 11.09 -7.51 -6.34
C LYS A 67 10.37 -8.20 -7.50
N VAL A 68 10.42 -9.53 -7.56
CA VAL A 68 9.75 -10.33 -8.61
C VAL A 68 8.23 -10.21 -8.51
N ASP A 69 7.66 -10.25 -7.30
CA ASP A 69 6.22 -10.07 -7.07
C ASP A 69 5.78 -8.67 -7.52
N SER A 70 6.55 -7.64 -7.16
CA SER A 70 6.30 -6.25 -7.61
C SER A 70 6.44 -6.09 -9.12
N GLN A 71 7.47 -6.70 -9.72
CA GLN A 71 7.68 -6.72 -11.16
C GLN A 71 6.47 -7.34 -11.86
N ARG A 72 6.00 -8.50 -11.37
CA ARG A 72 4.88 -9.20 -12.00
C ARG A 72 3.61 -8.35 -11.99
N THR A 73 3.30 -7.67 -10.89
CA THR A 73 2.17 -6.72 -10.83
C THR A 73 2.31 -5.62 -11.89
N THR A 74 3.49 -5.02 -12.04
CA THR A 74 3.71 -3.95 -13.02
C THR A 74 3.72 -4.45 -14.47
N GLU A 75 4.20 -5.66 -14.73
CA GLU A 75 4.12 -6.29 -16.06
C GLU A 75 2.67 -6.56 -16.46
N GLU A 76 1.84 -7.01 -15.53
CA GLU A 76 0.40 -7.17 -15.76
C GLU A 76 -0.30 -5.85 -16.08
N CYS A 77 0.16 -4.73 -15.50
CA CYS A 77 -0.30 -3.40 -15.88
C CYS A 77 0.05 -3.10 -17.35
N LEU A 78 1.26 -3.41 -17.80
CA LEU A 78 1.71 -3.19 -19.19
C LEU A 78 0.99 -4.11 -20.19
N VAL A 79 0.73 -5.36 -19.81
CA VAL A 79 -0.08 -6.29 -20.61
C VAL A 79 -1.48 -5.71 -20.77
N TYR A 80 -2.14 -5.34 -19.66
CA TYR A 80 -3.47 -4.74 -19.69
C TYR A 80 -3.52 -3.46 -20.54
N LEU A 81 -2.53 -2.57 -20.36
CA LEU A 81 -2.39 -1.35 -21.14
C LEU A 81 -2.29 -1.60 -22.65
N SER A 82 -1.66 -2.71 -23.05
CA SER A 82 -1.40 -3.02 -24.47
C SER A 82 -2.51 -3.84 -25.12
N THR A 83 -3.28 -4.61 -24.34
CA THR A 83 -4.28 -5.54 -24.89
C THR A 83 -5.72 -5.10 -24.66
N SER A 84 -5.97 -4.29 -23.63
CA SER A 84 -7.33 -4.03 -23.12
C SER A 84 -7.68 -2.54 -23.07
N CYS A 85 -6.70 -1.65 -22.89
CA CYS A 85 -6.95 -0.21 -22.85
C CYS A 85 -7.16 0.37 -24.26
N ASN A 86 -8.35 0.90 -24.54
CA ASN A 86 -8.64 1.64 -25.78
C ASN A 86 -8.47 3.14 -25.56
N LEU A 87 -7.21 3.58 -25.41
CA LEU A 87 -6.86 4.97 -25.14
C LEU A 87 -7.37 5.89 -26.26
N LYS A 88 -8.14 6.93 -25.89
CA LYS A 88 -8.65 7.92 -26.84
C LYS A 88 -7.62 8.98 -27.22
N LYS A 89 -6.61 9.19 -26.36
CA LYS A 89 -5.52 10.17 -26.56
C LYS A 89 -6.00 11.61 -26.74
N ASP A 90 -7.12 11.95 -26.13
CA ASP A 90 -7.71 13.31 -26.05
C ASP A 90 -7.21 14.10 -24.83
N GLY A 91 -6.25 13.56 -24.07
CA GLY A 91 -5.74 14.15 -22.84
C GLY A 91 -6.49 13.77 -21.56
N PHE A 92 -7.48 12.87 -21.62
CA PHE A 92 -8.27 12.44 -20.46
C PHE A 92 -8.10 10.97 -20.06
N ASP A 93 -7.31 10.18 -20.79
CA ASP A 93 -6.95 8.83 -20.34
C ASP A 93 -5.97 8.90 -19.18
N ALA A 94 -6.33 8.37 -18.02
CA ALA A 94 -5.57 8.52 -16.79
C ALA A 94 -5.23 7.20 -16.11
N TRP A 95 -4.14 7.25 -15.34
CA TRP A 95 -3.73 6.22 -14.40
C TRP A 95 -3.49 6.85 -13.03
N ILE A 96 -4.01 6.22 -11.98
CA ILE A 96 -3.80 6.68 -10.60
C ILE A 96 -2.69 5.87 -9.93
N PHE A 97 -1.81 6.55 -9.21
CA PHE A 97 -0.83 5.93 -8.33
C PHE A 97 -1.05 6.39 -6.89
N ASP A 98 -0.95 5.47 -5.95
CA ASP A 98 -0.55 5.79 -4.59
C ASP A 98 0.94 6.20 -4.54
N ILE A 99 1.42 6.73 -3.41
CA ILE A 99 2.82 7.15 -3.25
C ILE A 99 3.60 6.19 -2.36
N ASP A 100 3.22 6.04 -1.10
CA ASP A 100 3.98 5.25 -0.12
C ASP A 100 3.93 3.76 -0.45
N ASP A 101 5.09 3.11 -0.50
CA ASP A 101 5.32 1.72 -0.96
C ASP A 101 4.71 1.36 -2.32
N THR A 102 4.36 2.38 -3.10
CA THR A 102 3.92 2.26 -4.49
C THR A 102 4.91 2.93 -5.42
N LEU A 103 5.29 4.17 -5.13
CA LEU A 103 6.33 4.93 -5.85
C LEU A 103 7.56 5.18 -4.98
N LEU A 104 7.35 5.54 -3.71
CA LEU A 104 8.40 5.82 -2.73
C LEU A 104 8.38 4.75 -1.65
N SER A 105 9.48 4.03 -1.44
CA SER A 105 9.52 2.97 -0.45
C SER A 105 9.71 3.51 0.96
N THR A 106 8.84 3.10 1.87
CA THR A 106 8.96 3.37 3.31
C THR A 106 9.75 2.27 4.04
N LEU A 107 10.24 1.26 3.31
CA LEU A 107 11.05 0.16 3.85
C LEU A 107 12.20 0.63 4.76
N PRO A 108 12.99 1.67 4.43
CA PRO A 108 14.05 2.12 5.34
C PRO A 108 13.54 2.61 6.71
N TYR A 109 12.33 3.17 6.77
CA TYR A 109 11.70 3.49 8.06
C TYR A 109 11.29 2.22 8.80
N TYR A 110 10.70 1.26 8.08
CA TYR A 110 10.20 0.03 8.69
C TYR A 110 11.32 -0.93 9.12
N GLU A 111 12.50 -0.88 8.51
CA GLU A 111 13.69 -1.62 8.96
C GLU A 111 14.01 -1.32 10.44
N ASP A 112 14.02 -0.04 10.82
CA ASP A 112 14.21 0.42 12.21
C ASP A 112 12.99 0.14 13.13
N ASN A 113 11.87 -0.29 12.55
CA ASN A 113 10.60 -0.55 13.23
C ASN A 113 10.14 -2.00 13.10
N LEU A 114 11.09 -2.94 13.05
CA LEU A 114 10.87 -4.39 13.01
C LEU A 114 9.97 -4.82 11.85
N TYR A 115 10.12 -4.18 10.69
CA TYR A 115 9.36 -4.45 9.48
C TYR A 115 7.84 -4.47 9.67
N GLY A 116 7.34 -3.61 10.59
CA GLY A 116 5.92 -3.55 10.96
C GLY A 116 5.58 -4.21 12.29
N GLY A 117 6.56 -4.81 12.97
CA GLY A 117 6.39 -5.39 14.31
C GLY A 117 6.18 -4.36 15.42
N ARG A 118 6.47 -3.08 15.16
CA ARG A 118 6.19 -1.98 16.10
C ARG A 118 4.96 -1.20 15.67
N LYS A 119 4.14 -0.80 16.65
CA LYS A 119 3.00 0.08 16.41
C LYS A 119 3.49 1.39 15.81
N LEU A 120 2.85 1.82 14.73
CA LEU A 120 3.24 3.02 14.00
C LEU A 120 3.12 4.28 14.88
N SER A 121 4.21 5.02 14.99
CA SER A 121 4.19 6.43 15.42
C SER A 121 4.05 7.32 14.20
N VAL A 122 2.86 7.91 14.02
CA VAL A 122 2.58 8.80 12.88
C VAL A 122 3.56 9.99 12.87
N THR A 123 3.82 10.60 14.03
CA THR A 123 4.77 11.71 14.14
C THR A 123 6.18 11.32 13.68
N SER A 124 6.68 10.16 14.11
CA SER A 124 8.01 9.66 13.70
C SER A 124 8.07 9.40 12.20
N LEU A 125 7.03 8.78 11.63
CA LEU A 125 6.97 8.54 10.19
C LEU A 125 6.91 9.86 9.40
N GLU A 126 6.13 10.84 9.84
CA GLU A 126 6.07 12.15 9.19
C GLU A 126 7.40 12.90 9.29
N GLU A 127 8.11 12.83 10.42
CA GLU A 127 9.47 13.37 10.57
C GLU A 127 10.47 12.70 9.63
N TRP A 128 10.36 11.39 9.45
CA TRP A 128 11.16 10.66 8.46
C TRP A 128 10.81 11.08 7.04
N MET A 129 9.52 11.20 6.69
CA MET A 129 9.06 11.63 5.37
C MET A 129 9.51 13.06 5.02
N LYS A 130 9.56 13.96 6.01
CA LYS A 130 10.06 15.34 5.85
C LYS A 130 11.52 15.40 5.41
N LYS A 131 12.31 14.35 5.66
CA LYS A 131 13.71 14.27 5.19
C LYS A 131 13.81 14.09 3.67
N GLY A 132 12.74 13.60 3.00
CA GLY A 132 12.67 13.52 1.54
C GLY A 132 13.66 12.55 0.90
N ASN A 133 14.06 11.49 1.60
CA ASN A 133 15.10 10.54 1.17
C ASN A 133 14.58 9.12 0.89
N ALA A 134 13.26 8.95 0.68
CA ALA A 134 12.70 7.63 0.38
C ALA A 134 13.15 7.16 -1.02
N PRO A 135 13.66 5.93 -1.18
CA PRO A 135 14.07 5.41 -2.48
C PRO A 135 12.86 5.12 -3.38
N ALA A 136 13.07 5.14 -4.71
CA ALA A 136 12.05 4.72 -5.67
C ALA A 136 11.80 3.20 -5.61
N LEU A 137 10.59 2.79 -5.97
CA LEU A 137 10.32 1.42 -6.40
C LEU A 137 10.57 1.31 -7.91
N ASP A 138 11.70 0.70 -8.29
CA ASP A 138 12.20 0.66 -9.68
C ASP A 138 11.18 0.14 -10.70
N HIS A 139 10.42 -0.91 -10.36
CA HIS A 139 9.42 -1.48 -11.26
C HIS A 139 8.22 -0.54 -11.47
N SER A 140 7.79 0.16 -10.41
CA SER A 140 6.76 1.19 -10.51
C SER A 140 7.25 2.40 -11.30
N LEU A 141 8.52 2.79 -11.16
CA LEU A 141 9.12 3.86 -11.96
C LEU A 141 9.13 3.53 -13.46
N LYS A 142 9.45 2.28 -13.82
CA LYS A 142 9.36 1.80 -15.21
C LYS A 142 7.94 1.91 -15.74
N LEU A 143 6.95 1.39 -15.02
CA LEU A 143 5.54 1.49 -15.42
C LEU A 143 5.07 2.94 -15.54
N TYR A 144 5.42 3.79 -14.58
CA TYR A 144 5.11 5.22 -14.60
C TYR A 144 5.62 5.89 -15.88
N ASN A 145 6.87 5.63 -16.26
CA ASN A 145 7.47 6.19 -17.46
C ASN A 145 6.85 5.62 -18.75
N GLU A 146 6.51 4.33 -18.78
CA GLU A 146 5.82 3.69 -19.91
C GLU A 146 4.39 4.24 -20.12
N LEU A 147 3.64 4.50 -19.05
CA LEU A 147 2.33 5.13 -19.15
C LEU A 147 2.45 6.55 -19.70
N LYS A 148 3.40 7.32 -19.18
CA LYS A 148 3.67 8.67 -19.67
C LYS A 148 4.09 8.71 -21.14
N SER A 149 4.97 7.81 -21.58
CA SER A 149 5.42 7.76 -22.98
C SER A 149 4.27 7.48 -23.95
N ARG A 150 3.20 6.85 -23.47
CA ARG A 150 1.97 6.56 -24.22
C ARG A 150 0.92 7.67 -24.14
N GLY A 151 1.22 8.79 -23.46
CA GLY A 151 0.33 9.94 -23.31
C GLY A 151 -0.75 9.77 -22.23
N VAL A 152 -0.63 8.74 -21.38
CA VAL A 152 -1.54 8.55 -20.25
C VAL A 152 -1.24 9.60 -19.17
N GLN A 153 -2.29 10.26 -18.69
CA GLN A 153 -2.22 11.26 -17.65
C GLN A 153 -1.97 10.60 -16.31
N ILE A 154 -0.90 11.01 -15.62
CA ILE A 154 -0.56 10.43 -14.33
C ILE A 154 -1.15 11.26 -13.21
N LEU A 155 -1.96 10.63 -12.36
CA LEU A 155 -2.62 11.26 -11.23
C LEU A 155 -2.11 10.60 -9.94
N LEU A 156 -1.49 11.39 -9.07
CA LEU A 156 -0.97 10.91 -7.80
C LEU A 156 -1.98 11.21 -6.69
N VAL A 157 -2.40 10.18 -5.95
CA VAL A 157 -3.39 10.32 -4.85
C VAL A 157 -2.82 9.68 -3.59
N THR A 158 -2.37 10.52 -2.67
CA THR A 158 -1.70 10.09 -1.44
C THR A 158 -2.54 10.37 -0.19
N SER A 159 -2.35 9.54 0.84
CA SER A 159 -2.87 9.77 2.19
C SER A 159 -1.94 10.64 3.04
N ARG A 160 -0.73 10.99 2.55
CA ARG A 160 0.13 11.99 3.19
C ARG A 160 -0.64 13.29 3.35
N LYS A 161 -0.44 13.92 4.52
CA LYS A 161 -1.07 15.20 4.85
C LYS A 161 -0.46 16.33 4.04
N GLU A 162 -1.25 17.36 3.79
CA GLU A 162 -0.88 18.52 2.97
C GLU A 162 0.46 19.17 3.39
N HIS A 163 0.79 19.20 4.68
CA HIS A 163 2.06 19.79 5.16
C HIS A 163 3.32 19.03 4.73
N LEU A 164 3.18 17.80 4.20
CA LEU A 164 4.29 17.02 3.65
C LEU A 164 4.54 17.30 2.16
N ARG A 165 3.71 18.14 1.52
CA ARG A 165 3.71 18.34 0.07
C ARG A 165 5.09 18.63 -0.50
N SER A 166 5.82 19.61 0.05
CA SER A 166 7.13 20.00 -0.47
C SER A 166 8.11 18.83 -0.44
N ALA A 167 8.32 18.24 0.75
CA ALA A 167 9.24 17.13 0.93
C ALA A 167 8.88 15.92 0.04
N THR A 168 7.60 15.62 -0.14
CA THR A 168 7.15 14.55 -1.04
C THR A 168 7.47 14.85 -2.50
N ILE A 169 7.20 16.06 -2.98
CA ILE A 169 7.49 16.46 -4.37
C ILE A 169 8.99 16.45 -4.63
N ASP A 170 9.78 17.02 -3.72
CA ASP A 170 11.24 17.06 -3.84
C ASP A 170 11.82 15.64 -3.89
N ASN A 171 11.32 14.74 -3.04
CA ASN A 171 11.72 13.34 -3.04
C ASN A 171 11.33 12.62 -4.35
N LEU A 172 10.08 12.78 -4.83
CA LEU A 172 9.62 12.17 -6.09
C LEU A 172 10.53 12.58 -7.25
N VAL A 173 10.83 13.88 -7.37
CA VAL A 173 11.70 14.41 -8.43
C VAL A 173 13.12 13.86 -8.28
N ALA A 174 13.67 13.85 -7.06
CA ALA A 174 15.03 13.36 -6.80
C ALA A 174 15.23 11.90 -7.21
N VAL A 175 14.18 11.07 -7.15
CA VAL A 175 14.24 9.65 -7.53
C VAL A 175 13.66 9.34 -8.90
N GLY A 176 13.42 10.37 -9.72
CA GLY A 176 13.11 10.22 -11.14
C GLY A 176 11.62 10.22 -11.51
N TYR A 177 10.71 10.48 -10.57
CA TYR A 177 9.31 10.74 -10.88
C TYR A 177 9.11 12.22 -11.20
N TYR A 178 8.65 12.54 -12.40
CA TYR A 178 8.32 13.90 -12.83
C TYR A 178 7.18 13.88 -13.84
N GLY A 179 6.62 15.06 -14.15
CA GLY A 179 5.62 15.21 -15.21
C GLY A 179 4.29 14.49 -14.96
N TRP A 180 3.86 14.39 -13.70
CA TRP A 180 2.48 14.02 -13.39
C TRP A 180 1.52 15.16 -13.73
N THR A 181 0.27 14.82 -13.99
CA THR A 181 -0.78 15.78 -14.35
C THR A 181 -1.38 16.42 -13.10
N LYS A 182 -1.64 15.64 -12.04
CA LYS A 182 -2.13 16.14 -10.75
C LYS A 182 -1.51 15.35 -9.60
N ILE A 183 -1.32 16.01 -8.45
CA ILE A 183 -0.98 15.37 -7.18
C ILE A 183 -1.89 15.90 -6.08
N ILE A 184 -2.61 14.97 -5.44
CA ILE A 184 -3.67 15.25 -4.46
C ILE A 184 -3.25 14.66 -3.12
N PHE A 185 -3.05 15.54 -2.14
CA PHE A 185 -2.73 15.20 -0.76
C PHE A 185 -3.99 15.25 0.09
N ARG A 186 -3.90 14.63 1.26
CA ARG A 186 -4.98 14.60 2.22
C ARG A 186 -5.04 15.90 2.99
N ASP A 187 -6.14 16.61 2.84
CA ASP A 187 -6.43 17.86 3.52
C ASP A 187 -6.91 17.62 4.97
N PRO A 188 -6.73 18.61 5.87
CA PRO A 188 -7.12 18.49 7.27
C PRO A 188 -8.59 18.08 7.49
N ALA A 189 -9.51 18.53 6.62
CA ALA A 189 -10.93 18.20 6.74
C ALA A 189 -11.22 16.70 6.49
N ASN A 190 -10.31 15.98 5.83
CA ASN A 190 -10.44 14.55 5.55
C ASN A 190 -9.61 13.67 6.49
N GLU A 191 -8.99 14.21 7.54
CA GLU A 191 -8.18 13.42 8.49
C GLU A 191 -9.01 12.42 9.30
N LEU A 192 -10.29 12.69 9.54
CA LEU A 192 -11.20 11.79 10.26
C LEU A 192 -11.94 10.80 9.33
N VAL A 193 -11.82 10.97 8.01
CA VAL A 193 -12.44 10.09 7.01
C VAL A 193 -11.53 8.89 6.77
N SER A 194 -12.04 7.66 6.60
CA SER A 194 -11.16 6.52 6.28
C SER A 194 -10.37 6.76 4.99
N VAL A 195 -9.18 6.18 4.86
CA VAL A 195 -8.33 6.41 3.67
C VAL A 195 -9.05 5.90 2.42
N LYS A 196 -9.73 4.74 2.51
CA LYS A 196 -10.55 4.21 1.43
C LYS A 196 -11.63 5.19 0.98
N LYS A 197 -12.34 5.82 1.91
CA LYS A 197 -13.41 6.77 1.57
C LYS A 197 -12.83 8.05 0.96
N TYR A 198 -11.79 8.61 1.56
CA TYR A 198 -11.10 9.79 1.03
C TYR A 198 -10.60 9.55 -0.41
N LYS A 199 -9.88 8.45 -0.66
CA LYS A 199 -9.38 8.14 -2.00
C LYS A 199 -10.51 7.87 -3.00
N SER A 200 -11.60 7.23 -2.58
CA SER A 200 -12.79 7.05 -3.41
C SER A 200 -13.45 8.38 -3.80
N ASP A 201 -13.53 9.34 -2.87
CA ASP A 201 -14.08 10.67 -3.16
C ASP A 201 -13.17 11.46 -4.10
N VAL A 202 -11.86 11.36 -3.93
CA VAL A 202 -10.89 11.95 -4.87
C VAL A 202 -11.05 11.35 -6.26
N ARG A 203 -11.17 10.02 -6.39
CA ARG A 203 -11.45 9.38 -7.68
C ARG A 203 -12.75 9.86 -8.30
N LYS A 204 -13.81 10.01 -7.51
CA LYS A 204 -15.08 10.56 -7.98
C LYS A 204 -14.91 11.96 -8.57
N LYS A 205 -14.14 12.83 -7.91
CA LYS A 205 -13.81 14.17 -8.43
C LYS A 205 -13.01 14.09 -9.74
N ILE A 206 -12.00 13.21 -9.82
CA ILE A 206 -11.21 12.99 -11.04
C ILE A 206 -12.10 12.56 -12.21
N ILE A 207 -13.05 11.64 -12.01
CA ILE A 207 -13.98 11.22 -13.07
C ILE A 207 -14.91 12.37 -13.45
N ASN A 208 -15.41 13.14 -12.48
CA ASN A 208 -16.26 14.30 -12.76
C ASN A 208 -15.51 15.41 -13.52
N ASP A 209 -14.18 15.50 -13.37
CA ASP A 209 -13.31 16.37 -14.16
C ASP A 209 -13.12 15.86 -15.61
N GLY A 210 -13.72 14.72 -15.98
CA GLY A 210 -13.71 14.16 -17.33
C GLY A 210 -12.67 13.06 -17.58
N TYR A 211 -11.83 12.72 -16.59
CA TYR A 211 -10.82 11.68 -16.77
C TYR A 211 -11.41 10.27 -16.82
N ARG A 212 -10.86 9.44 -17.69
CA ARG A 212 -11.11 8.00 -17.77
C ARG A 212 -9.99 7.25 -17.07
N ILE A 213 -10.29 6.68 -15.92
CA ILE A 213 -9.30 5.99 -15.09
C ILE A 213 -9.18 4.54 -15.55
N TRP A 214 -8.18 4.26 -16.40
CA TRP A 214 -7.92 2.91 -16.91
C TRP A 214 -7.32 2.00 -15.84
N GLY A 215 -6.46 2.55 -15.00
CA GLY A 215 -5.74 1.76 -14.02
C GLY A 215 -5.47 2.50 -12.73
N ILE A 216 -5.39 1.74 -11.64
CA ILE A 216 -4.86 2.20 -10.36
C ILE A 216 -3.82 1.21 -9.88
N LEU A 217 -2.65 1.72 -9.49
CA LEU A 217 -1.64 0.97 -8.75
C LEU A 217 -1.55 1.48 -7.32
N GLY A 218 -1.60 0.56 -6.37
CA GLY A 218 -1.38 0.85 -4.95
C GLY A 218 -0.92 -0.38 -4.19
N ASP A 219 -0.31 -0.17 -3.03
CA ASP A 219 0.16 -1.21 -2.12
C ASP A 219 -0.87 -1.57 -1.05
N GLN A 220 -2.01 -0.87 -0.98
CA GLN A 220 -3.10 -1.09 -0.03
C GLN A 220 -4.44 -1.23 -0.76
N TYR A 221 -5.33 -2.05 -0.20
CA TYR A 221 -6.70 -2.17 -0.70
C TYR A 221 -7.49 -0.86 -0.56
N SER A 222 -7.23 -0.08 0.50
CA SER A 222 -7.80 1.27 0.65
C SER A 222 -7.40 2.25 -0.46
N SER A 223 -6.32 1.99 -1.19
CA SER A 223 -5.89 2.79 -2.34
C SER A 223 -6.62 2.44 -3.63
N ILE A 224 -6.98 1.17 -3.81
CA ILE A 224 -7.48 0.64 -5.09
C ILE A 224 -8.98 0.34 -5.08
N GLU A 225 -9.60 0.18 -3.91
CA GLU A 225 -11.02 -0.14 -3.76
C GLU A 225 -11.93 1.09 -3.57
N GLY A 226 -13.23 0.84 -3.69
CA GLY A 226 -14.32 1.78 -3.42
C GLY A 226 -14.95 2.33 -4.70
N ILE A 227 -16.07 3.04 -4.55
CA ILE A 227 -16.88 3.53 -5.67
C ILE A 227 -16.63 5.04 -5.86
N PRO A 228 -16.38 5.51 -7.09
CA PRO A 228 -16.29 4.74 -8.33
C PRO A 228 -15.01 3.91 -8.43
N SER A 229 -15.13 2.73 -9.06
CA SER A 229 -14.01 1.84 -9.38
C SER A 229 -13.30 2.32 -10.65
N PRO A 230 -11.99 2.07 -10.79
CA PRO A 230 -11.33 2.17 -12.09
C PRO A 230 -11.75 1.02 -13.01
N GLU A 231 -11.31 1.06 -14.27
CA GLU A 231 -11.46 -0.09 -15.18
C GLU A 231 -10.68 -1.31 -14.66
N ARG A 232 -9.46 -1.12 -14.12
CA ARG A 232 -8.73 -2.18 -13.42
C ARG A 232 -7.89 -1.67 -12.24
N ALA A 233 -7.85 -2.45 -11.17
CA ALA A 233 -7.03 -2.21 -9.98
C ALA A 233 -5.87 -3.22 -9.91
N PHE A 234 -4.70 -2.76 -9.46
CA PHE A 234 -3.49 -3.56 -9.31
C PHE A 234 -2.88 -3.33 -7.92
N LYS A 235 -2.63 -4.43 -7.21
CA LYS A 235 -2.11 -4.44 -5.83
C LYS A 235 -0.63 -4.82 -5.83
N LEU A 236 0.23 -3.92 -5.35
CA LEU A 236 1.61 -4.26 -5.00
C LEU A 236 1.66 -4.96 -3.64
N PRO A 237 2.62 -5.86 -3.41
CA PRO A 237 2.77 -6.47 -2.10
C PRO A 237 3.18 -5.45 -1.05
N ASN A 238 2.53 -5.47 0.12
CA ASN A 238 3.00 -4.76 1.30
C ASN A 238 2.46 -5.42 2.58
N PRO A 239 3.24 -6.31 3.21
CA PRO A 239 2.85 -6.96 4.45
C PRO A 239 3.28 -6.19 5.72
N MET A 240 3.98 -5.05 5.59
CA MET A 240 4.54 -4.33 6.74
C MET A 240 3.47 -3.60 7.55
N TYR A 241 2.38 -3.17 6.91
CA TYR A 241 1.29 -2.46 7.56
C TYR A 241 -0.03 -2.61 6.80
N TYR A 242 -1.12 -2.25 7.47
CA TYR A 242 -2.46 -2.23 6.90
C TYR A 242 -3.09 -0.84 7.02
N VAL A 243 -3.72 -0.38 5.95
CA VAL A 243 -4.48 0.89 5.93
C VAL A 243 -5.92 0.64 5.49
N ALA A 244 -6.87 1.04 6.34
CA ALA A 244 -8.32 0.92 6.11
C ALA A 244 -8.94 2.17 5.43
#